data_AF-A0A3M9YP60-F1
#
_entry.id   AF-A0A3M9YP60-F1
#
_cell.length_a   1.000
_cell.length_b   1.000
_cell.length_c   1.000
_cell.angle_alpha   90.00
_cell.angle_beta   90.00
_cell.angle_gamma   90.00
#
_symmetry.space_group_name_H-M   'P 1'
#
loop_
_entity.id
_entity.type
_entity.pdbx_description
1 polymer ?
#
loop_
_entity_poly.entity_id
_entity_poly.type
_entity_poly.pdbx_seq_one_letter_code
_entity_poly.pdbx_strand_id
1 'polypeptide(L)'
;MVQGTSQRVPGDAQGFTMLGKKAVRCGAVTLLAFAPLIGVPVHADDAAIDPQLAAHLATLADADASLKAARPALADCETGCITPGEATAMALAAAEGEGRTGRFLLDIQGGGQSFQGQLGTMMFVNSRRDYATLGTLTIAFEPDALHALLRRARSCGGADVIDGQITVKACYGEAVPDLNMFTMMQRLGGRRIIVEGEVRRNWIDSPIGTPKPLANFYGEHEVGYYQVWVHVTDAAQVTFADEG
;
A
#
# COMPACT_ATOMS: atom_id res chain seq x y z
N MET A 1 -58.10 -20.52 9.26
CA MET A 1 -57.41 -21.10 10.43
C MET A 1 -55.93 -20.88 10.18
N VAL A 2 -55.14 -20.09 10.91
CA VAL A 2 -55.24 -19.45 12.22
C VAL A 2 -54.46 -18.13 12.13
N GLN A 3 -54.96 -17.10 12.81
CA GLN A 3 -54.32 -15.79 13.02
C GLN A 3 -53.09 -15.90 13.92
N GLY A 4 -52.13 -14.98 13.80
CA GLY A 4 -51.00 -14.88 14.72
C GLY A 4 -50.32 -13.52 14.68
N THR A 5 -51.02 -12.49 15.14
CA THR A 5 -50.47 -11.20 15.56
C THR A 5 -49.71 -11.34 16.88
N SER A 6 -48.53 -10.72 17.02
CA SER A 6 -47.99 -10.27 18.32
C SER A 6 -46.84 -9.27 18.05
N GLN A 7 -47.09 -7.97 18.07
CA GLN A 7 -47.00 -7.02 19.21
C GLN A 7 -45.58 -6.61 19.63
N ARG A 8 -45.40 -5.28 19.63
CA ARG A 8 -44.30 -4.45 20.15
C ARG A 8 -44.00 -4.73 21.62
N VAL A 9 -42.77 -4.46 22.07
CA VAL A 9 -42.45 -3.49 23.16
C VAL A 9 -41.01 -2.96 22.98
N PRO A 10 -40.76 -1.64 23.15
CA PRO A 10 -39.44 -1.02 23.34
C PRO A 10 -39.07 -0.91 24.84
N GLY A 11 -37.78 -0.97 25.17
CA GLY A 11 -37.26 -0.66 26.53
C GLY A 11 -35.87 -0.05 26.41
N ASP A 12 -35.76 1.26 26.68
CA ASP A 12 -35.27 1.85 27.93
C ASP A 12 -33.74 1.74 28.07
N ALA A 13 -33.01 2.83 27.83
CA ALA A 13 -32.74 3.89 28.81
C ALA A 13 -31.86 3.39 29.97
N GLN A 14 -30.54 3.46 29.77
CA GLN A 14 -29.56 3.56 30.85
C GLN A 14 -28.87 4.92 30.60
N GLY A 15 -28.98 5.93 31.47
CA GLY A 15 -28.82 5.86 32.92
C GLY A 15 -27.46 6.46 33.28
N PHE A 16 -27.22 7.72 32.88
CA PHE A 16 -26.01 8.47 33.25
C PHE A 16 -26.19 8.98 34.68
N THR A 17 -25.63 8.26 35.64
CA THR A 17 -25.64 8.68 37.05
C THR A 17 -24.36 9.43 37.38
N MET A 18 -24.52 10.71 37.74
CA MET A 18 -23.52 11.53 38.40
C MET A 18 -23.31 11.07 39.85
N LEU A 19 -22.05 10.86 40.23
CA LEU A 19 -21.49 10.98 41.58
C LEU A 19 -20.04 11.45 41.39
N GLY A 20 -19.47 12.44 42.06
CA GLY A 20 -19.87 13.18 43.25
C GLY A 20 -18.60 13.78 43.85
N LYS A 21 -18.51 15.12 43.82
CA LYS A 21 -17.75 16.05 44.68
C LYS A 21 -16.69 15.49 45.65
N LYS A 22 -15.49 16.09 45.61
CA LYS A 22 -14.81 16.88 46.69
C LYS A 22 -13.45 17.37 46.14
N ALA A 23 -13.25 18.67 45.89
CA ALA A 23 -12.98 19.76 46.83
C ALA A 23 -11.53 19.77 47.40
N VAL A 24 -10.77 20.76 46.91
CA VAL A 24 -9.81 21.62 47.62
C VAL A 24 -8.53 21.00 48.17
N ARG A 25 -7.39 21.42 47.61
CA ARG A 25 -6.33 22.11 48.38
C ARG A 25 -5.38 22.89 47.47
N CYS A 26 -5.43 24.21 47.66
CA CYS A 26 -4.41 25.17 47.32
C CYS A 26 -3.21 24.91 48.26
N GLY A 27 -1.99 24.82 47.72
CA GLY A 27 -0.81 24.51 48.53
C GLY A 27 0.49 24.73 47.78
N ALA A 28 1.12 25.85 48.09
CA ALA A 28 2.56 26.11 48.12
C ALA A 28 3.41 25.80 46.86
N VAL A 29 3.84 26.91 46.26
CA VAL A 29 5.07 27.07 45.47
C VAL A 29 6.25 26.41 46.21
N THR A 30 6.88 25.43 45.55
CA THR A 30 8.25 24.99 45.85
C THR A 30 9.05 25.06 44.56
N LEU A 31 9.94 26.05 44.48
CA LEU A 31 11.03 26.10 43.51
C LEU A 31 11.97 24.91 43.80
N LEU A 32 11.81 23.82 43.05
CA LEU A 32 12.82 22.78 42.96
C LEU A 32 13.73 23.11 41.78
N ALA A 33 14.92 23.60 42.12
CA ALA A 33 16.06 23.67 41.22
C ALA A 33 16.41 22.24 40.77
N PHE A 34 16.08 21.91 39.52
CA PHE A 34 16.65 20.74 38.86
C PHE A 34 18.03 21.12 38.31
N ALA A 35 19.04 20.49 38.88
CA ALA A 35 20.41 20.49 38.41
C ALA A 35 20.51 20.11 36.92
N PRO A 36 21.53 20.58 36.19
CA PRO A 36 21.78 20.14 34.82
C PRO A 36 22.14 18.66 34.86
N LEU A 37 21.21 17.80 34.42
CA LEU A 37 21.51 16.42 34.12
C LEU A 37 22.52 16.41 32.96
N ILE A 38 23.76 16.14 33.35
CA ILE A 38 24.77 15.34 32.65
C ILE A 38 24.30 14.95 31.26
N GLY A 39 24.98 15.52 30.25
CA GLY A 39 24.80 15.18 28.86
C GLY A 39 24.81 13.68 28.69
N VAL A 40 23.64 13.13 28.34
CA VAL A 40 23.56 11.84 27.69
C VAL A 40 24.30 12.04 26.38
N PRO A 41 25.42 11.35 26.11
CA PRO A 41 25.91 11.29 24.75
C PRO A 41 24.79 10.64 23.96
N VAL A 42 24.10 11.44 23.14
CA VAL A 42 23.41 10.92 21.97
C VAL A 42 24.53 10.29 21.16
N HIS A 43 24.75 9.00 21.37
CA HIS A 43 25.36 8.17 20.34
C HIS A 43 24.44 8.33 19.15
N ALA A 44 24.86 9.22 18.25
CA ALA A 44 24.61 9.01 16.85
C ALA A 44 25.23 7.65 16.54
N ASP A 45 24.46 6.59 16.76
CA ASP A 45 24.56 5.41 15.93
C ASP A 45 24.32 5.96 14.53
N ASP A 46 25.40 6.33 13.85
CA ASP A 46 25.49 6.22 12.40
C ASP A 46 25.08 4.78 12.13
N ALA A 47 23.78 4.60 11.86
CA ALA A 47 23.17 3.32 11.59
C ALA A 47 23.80 2.79 10.31
N ALA A 48 24.97 2.17 10.45
CA ALA A 48 25.65 1.46 9.40
C ALA A 48 24.64 0.41 8.95
N ILE A 49 24.11 0.59 7.74
CA ILE A 49 23.22 -0.38 7.11
C ILE A 49 23.94 -1.72 7.18
N ASP A 50 23.29 -2.70 7.83
CA ASP A 50 23.80 -4.06 7.96
C ASP A 50 24.37 -4.52 6.60
N PRO A 51 25.64 -4.98 6.54
CA PRO A 51 26.25 -5.44 5.28
C PRO A 51 25.41 -6.49 4.56
N GLN A 52 24.65 -7.32 5.29
CA GLN A 52 23.71 -8.26 4.71
C GLN A 52 22.55 -7.54 4.02
N LEU A 53 21.97 -6.51 4.66
CA LEU A 53 20.93 -5.68 4.06
C LEU A 53 21.45 -4.93 2.83
N ALA A 54 22.66 -4.39 2.89
CA ALA A 54 23.30 -3.71 1.74
C ALA A 54 23.47 -4.66 0.54
N ALA A 55 23.90 -5.90 0.77
CA ALA A 55 24.00 -6.92 -0.28
C ALA A 55 22.63 -7.31 -0.86
N HIS A 56 21.59 -7.37 -0.03
CA HIS A 56 20.22 -7.62 -0.50
C HIS A 56 19.72 -6.46 -1.37
N LEU A 57 19.91 -5.21 -0.94
CA LEU A 57 19.54 -4.03 -1.72
C LEU A 57 20.25 -3.97 -3.08
N ALA A 58 21.51 -4.38 -3.15
CA ALA A 58 22.23 -4.50 -4.43
C ALA A 58 21.58 -5.55 -5.35
N THR A 59 21.18 -6.70 -4.81
CA THR A 59 20.46 -7.73 -5.58
C THR A 59 19.10 -7.22 -6.09
N LEU A 60 18.40 -6.40 -5.31
CA LEU A 60 17.17 -5.73 -5.76
C LEU A 60 17.45 -4.75 -6.91
N ALA A 61 18.55 -4.01 -6.83
CA ALA A 61 18.96 -3.05 -7.84
C ALA A 61 19.22 -3.72 -9.21
N ASP A 62 19.75 -4.94 -9.20
CA ASP A 62 19.95 -5.77 -10.40
C ASP A 62 18.63 -6.31 -10.97
N ALA A 63 17.72 -6.75 -10.09
CA ALA A 63 16.39 -7.20 -10.50
C ALA A 63 15.57 -6.09 -11.19
N ASP A 64 15.85 -4.83 -10.86
CA ASP A 64 15.19 -3.65 -11.44
C ASP A 64 15.90 -3.11 -12.70
N ALA A 65 16.92 -3.81 -13.24
CA ALA A 65 17.71 -3.32 -14.37
C ALA A 65 16.86 -3.00 -15.61
N SER A 66 15.83 -3.79 -15.91
CA SER A 66 14.92 -3.54 -17.05
C SER A 66 14.07 -2.29 -16.87
N LEU A 67 13.64 -2.00 -15.64
CA LEU A 67 12.87 -0.80 -15.29
C LEU A 67 13.78 0.44 -15.37
N LYS A 68 15.01 0.34 -14.84
CA LYS A 68 16.03 1.38 -14.94
C LYS A 68 16.36 1.74 -16.38
N ALA A 69 16.54 0.73 -17.24
CA ALA A 69 16.83 0.93 -18.65
C ALA A 69 15.68 1.59 -19.43
N ALA A 70 14.43 1.30 -19.06
CA ALA A 70 13.26 1.88 -19.71
C ALA A 70 12.87 3.26 -19.20
N ARG A 71 13.18 3.58 -17.93
CA ARG A 71 12.90 4.86 -17.29
C ARG A 71 13.14 6.12 -18.15
N PRO A 72 14.28 6.28 -18.86
CA PRO A 72 14.54 7.48 -19.67
C PRO A 72 13.65 7.61 -20.91
N ALA A 73 13.01 6.53 -21.35
CA ALA A 73 12.11 6.55 -22.51
C ALA A 73 10.64 6.88 -22.13
N LEU A 74 10.33 6.96 -20.84
CA LEU A 74 8.97 7.20 -20.34
C LEU A 74 8.79 8.68 -20.00
N ALA A 75 7.88 9.37 -20.72
CA ALA A 75 7.59 10.78 -20.51
C ALA A 75 7.15 11.09 -19.06
N ASP A 76 6.33 10.21 -18.48
CA ASP A 76 5.86 10.36 -17.09
C ASP A 76 6.96 10.22 -16.03
N CYS A 77 8.15 9.75 -16.42
CA CYS A 77 9.30 9.55 -15.56
C CYS A 77 10.38 10.64 -15.69
N GLU A 78 10.14 11.74 -16.40
CA GLU A 78 11.09 12.87 -16.53
C GLU A 78 11.56 13.41 -15.19
N THR A 79 10.67 13.49 -14.20
CA THR A 79 10.97 13.96 -12.84
C THR A 79 11.58 12.89 -11.93
N GLY A 80 11.81 11.69 -12.47
CA GLY A 80 12.38 10.54 -11.78
C GLY A 80 11.31 9.60 -11.23
N CYS A 81 11.10 8.48 -11.91
CA CYS A 81 10.38 7.34 -11.35
C CYS A 81 11.30 6.50 -10.44
N ILE A 82 10.69 5.87 -9.44
CA ILE A 82 11.31 5.05 -8.39
C ILE A 82 10.99 3.57 -8.68
N THR A 83 11.99 2.70 -8.72
CA THR A 83 11.79 1.25 -8.92
C THR A 83 11.46 0.52 -7.62
N PRO A 84 10.98 -0.74 -7.65
CA PRO A 84 10.64 -1.48 -6.44
C PRO A 84 11.76 -1.58 -5.40
N GLY A 85 13.01 -1.80 -5.82
CA GLY A 85 14.18 -1.82 -4.95
C GLY A 85 14.49 -0.45 -4.35
N GLU A 86 14.37 0.62 -5.14
CA GLU A 86 14.52 2.00 -4.65
C GLU A 86 13.42 2.37 -3.65
N ALA A 87 12.16 2.00 -3.94
CA ALA A 87 11.02 2.18 -3.03
C ALA A 87 11.20 1.41 -1.72
N THR A 88 11.76 0.20 -1.79
CA THR A 88 12.09 -0.60 -0.61
C THR A 88 13.17 0.05 0.24
N ALA A 89 14.24 0.55 -0.38
CA ALA A 89 15.27 1.30 0.34
C ALA A 89 14.69 2.57 1.00
N MET A 90 13.84 3.31 0.28
CA MET A 90 13.15 4.49 0.82
C MET A 90 12.26 4.16 2.01
N ALA A 91 11.47 3.09 1.93
CA ALA A 91 10.57 2.67 3.01
C ALA A 91 11.33 2.08 4.21
N LEU A 92 12.47 1.42 3.98
CA LEU A 92 13.32 0.92 5.07
C LEU A 92 14.03 2.04 5.82
N ALA A 93 14.41 3.12 5.12
CA ALA A 93 14.99 4.31 5.72
C ALA A 93 13.98 5.19 6.47
N ALA A 94 12.68 4.97 6.27
CA ALA A 94 11.61 5.66 7.00
C ALA A 94 11.22 4.91 8.28
N ALA A 95 10.61 5.61 9.24
CA ALA A 95 10.01 4.95 10.39
C ALA A 95 8.81 4.07 9.93
N GLU A 96 8.46 3.07 10.73
CA GLU A 96 7.27 2.26 10.43
C GLU A 96 6.01 3.13 10.34
N GLY A 97 5.19 2.90 9.31
CA GLY A 97 4.00 3.70 9.03
C GLY A 97 4.26 5.10 8.44
N GLU A 98 5.51 5.57 8.36
CA GLU A 98 5.86 6.84 7.72
C GLU A 98 5.83 6.69 6.20
N GLY A 99 5.07 7.58 5.53
CA GLY A 99 4.92 7.61 4.08
C GLY A 99 6.02 8.41 3.40
N ARG A 100 6.48 7.93 2.24
CA ARG A 100 7.34 8.67 1.32
C ARG A 100 6.62 8.83 -0.02
N THR A 101 6.35 10.06 -0.42
CA THR A 101 5.70 10.35 -1.70
C THR A 101 6.63 10.03 -2.87
N GLY A 102 6.08 9.52 -3.97
CA GLY A 102 6.85 9.25 -5.17
C GLY A 102 5.99 8.81 -6.36
N ARG A 103 6.67 8.69 -7.50
CA ARG A 103 6.18 8.02 -8.72
C ARG A 103 6.86 6.67 -8.82
N PHE A 104 6.11 5.60 -8.70
CA PHE A 104 6.65 4.24 -8.62
C PHE A 104 6.44 3.50 -9.93
N LEU A 105 7.53 3.06 -10.55
CA LEU A 105 7.53 2.31 -11.81
C LEU A 105 7.72 0.83 -11.50
N LEU A 106 6.79 -0.02 -11.95
CA LEU A 106 6.88 -1.47 -11.75
C LEU A 106 6.29 -2.27 -12.92
N ASP A 107 6.82 -3.49 -13.08
CA ASP A 107 6.19 -4.55 -13.88
C ASP A 107 5.34 -5.43 -12.97
N ILE A 108 4.08 -5.67 -13.35
CA ILE A 108 3.15 -6.47 -12.56
C ILE A 108 3.46 -7.95 -12.78
N GLN A 109 3.94 -8.64 -11.74
CA GLN A 109 4.31 -10.06 -11.80
C GLN A 109 3.42 -10.97 -10.95
N GLY A 110 2.74 -10.41 -9.96
CA GLY A 110 1.86 -11.14 -9.07
C GLY A 110 0.70 -10.28 -8.60
N GLY A 111 -0.22 -10.89 -7.88
CA GLY A 111 -1.33 -10.19 -7.26
C GLY A 111 -2.08 -11.07 -6.28
N GLY A 112 -2.96 -10.45 -5.53
CA GLY A 112 -3.74 -11.10 -4.48
C GLY A 112 -4.97 -10.28 -4.12
N GLN A 113 -5.76 -10.83 -3.21
CA GLN A 113 -6.92 -10.18 -2.64
C GLN A 113 -6.87 -10.42 -1.13
N SER A 114 -7.13 -9.38 -0.34
CA SER A 114 -7.38 -9.60 1.08
C SER A 114 -8.82 -10.07 1.26
N PHE A 115 -8.99 -11.05 2.13
CA PHE A 115 -10.30 -11.57 2.53
C PHE A 115 -10.60 -11.33 4.01
N GLN A 116 -9.63 -10.83 4.79
CA GLN A 116 -9.71 -10.72 6.25
C GLN A 116 -8.89 -9.53 6.79
N GLY A 117 -9.24 -9.03 7.99
CA GLY A 117 -8.48 -8.01 8.72
C GLY A 117 -8.78 -6.56 8.34
N GLN A 118 -7.93 -5.63 8.78
CA GLN A 118 -8.07 -4.18 8.57
C GLN A 118 -8.00 -3.76 7.10
N LEU A 119 -7.50 -4.64 6.23
CA LEU A 119 -7.33 -4.41 4.78
C LEU A 119 -8.61 -4.70 3.97
N GLY A 120 -9.66 -5.21 4.62
CA GLY A 120 -10.98 -5.39 4.02
C GLY A 120 -10.96 -6.15 2.69
N THR A 121 -11.52 -5.52 1.66
CA THR A 121 -11.68 -6.07 0.29
C THR A 121 -10.63 -5.53 -0.70
N MET A 122 -9.51 -5.00 -0.20
CA MET A 122 -8.46 -4.46 -1.07
C MET A 122 -7.88 -5.52 -2.02
N MET A 123 -7.51 -5.04 -3.19
CA MET A 123 -6.92 -5.83 -4.27
C MET A 123 -5.46 -5.43 -4.45
N PHE A 124 -4.58 -6.41 -4.60
CA PHE A 124 -3.14 -6.17 -4.60
C PHE A 124 -2.52 -6.60 -5.92
N VAL A 125 -1.62 -5.79 -6.46
CA VAL A 125 -0.67 -6.20 -7.49
C VAL A 125 0.76 -6.00 -7.00
N ASN A 126 1.65 -6.87 -7.43
CA ASN A 126 3.00 -6.98 -6.90
C ASN A 126 4.04 -6.90 -8.01
N SER A 127 5.16 -6.25 -7.73
CA SER A 127 6.32 -6.23 -8.63
C SER A 127 7.02 -7.59 -8.77
N ARG A 128 6.70 -8.54 -7.88
CA ARG A 128 7.24 -9.90 -7.85
C ARG A 128 6.11 -10.91 -7.70
N ARG A 129 6.36 -12.17 -8.09
CA ARG A 129 5.38 -13.25 -7.93
C ARG A 129 5.08 -13.57 -6.47
N ASP A 130 6.13 -13.64 -5.66
CA ASP A 130 6.02 -13.88 -4.23
C ASP A 130 5.96 -12.53 -3.49
N TYR A 131 4.84 -12.29 -2.82
CA TYR A 131 4.56 -11.04 -2.12
C TYR A 131 5.33 -10.91 -0.80
N ALA A 132 5.80 -12.02 -0.22
CA ALA A 132 6.54 -12.03 1.04
C ALA A 132 8.05 -11.81 0.85
N THR A 133 8.51 -11.84 -0.41
CA THR A 133 9.92 -11.58 -0.73
C THR A 133 10.26 -10.11 -0.49
N LEU A 134 11.36 -9.85 0.25
CA LEU A 134 11.90 -8.50 0.42
C LEU A 134 12.16 -7.84 -0.93
N GLY A 135 11.84 -6.55 -1.06
CA GLY A 135 11.96 -5.83 -2.33
C GLY A 135 10.75 -5.93 -3.24
N THR A 136 9.70 -6.61 -2.79
CA THR A 136 8.40 -6.57 -3.47
C THR A 136 7.71 -5.26 -3.14
N LEU A 137 7.43 -4.49 -4.19
CA LEU A 137 6.54 -3.34 -4.11
C LEU A 137 5.13 -3.83 -4.40
N THR A 138 4.23 -3.62 -3.44
CA THR A 138 2.82 -3.97 -3.56
C THR A 138 2.00 -2.70 -3.75
N ILE A 139 1.08 -2.72 -4.70
CA ILE A 139 0.11 -1.65 -4.89
C ILE A 139 -1.24 -2.17 -4.37
N ALA A 140 -1.73 -1.52 -3.33
CA ALA A 140 -3.01 -1.83 -2.70
C ALA A 140 -4.09 -0.92 -3.30
N PHE A 141 -5.03 -1.50 -4.02
CA PHE A 141 -6.15 -0.79 -4.63
C PHE A 141 -7.41 -0.91 -3.80
N GLU A 142 -8.09 0.21 -3.64
CA GLU A 142 -9.52 0.17 -3.34
C GLU A 142 -10.30 -0.44 -4.52
N PRO A 143 -11.39 -1.20 -4.26
CA PRO A 143 -12.16 -1.85 -5.31
C PRO A 143 -12.64 -0.89 -6.41
N ASP A 144 -13.07 0.32 -6.04
CA ASP A 144 -13.60 1.31 -6.99
C ASP A 144 -12.49 1.90 -7.88
N ALA A 145 -11.32 2.17 -7.31
CA ALA A 145 -10.14 2.60 -8.04
C ALA A 145 -9.71 1.54 -9.06
N LEU A 146 -9.66 0.26 -8.65
CA LEU A 146 -9.30 -0.82 -9.56
C LEU A 146 -10.35 -1.02 -10.65
N HIS A 147 -11.64 -0.97 -10.33
CA HIS A 147 -12.69 -1.02 -11.34
C HIS A 147 -12.54 0.08 -12.38
N ALA A 148 -12.30 1.32 -11.94
CA ALA A 148 -12.08 2.44 -12.85
C ALA A 148 -10.83 2.25 -13.71
N LEU A 149 -9.72 1.78 -13.13
CA LEU A 149 -8.49 1.46 -13.85
C LEU A 149 -8.70 0.38 -14.92
N LEU A 150 -9.39 -0.71 -14.58
CA LEU A 150 -9.67 -1.82 -15.50
C LEU A 150 -10.58 -1.42 -16.65
N ARG A 151 -11.49 -0.45 -16.43
CA ARG A 151 -12.29 0.13 -17.53
C ARG A 151 -11.42 0.92 -18.50
N ARG A 152 -10.45 1.70 -18.00
CA ARG A 152 -9.50 2.47 -18.83
C ARG A 152 -8.52 1.56 -19.56
N ALA A 153 -8.05 0.49 -18.91
CA ALA A 153 -7.13 -0.51 -19.46
C ALA A 153 -7.67 -1.28 -20.70
N ARG A 154 -8.92 -1.06 -21.11
CA ARG A 154 -9.46 -1.62 -22.35
C ARG A 154 -8.78 -0.92 -23.53
N SER A 155 -7.86 -1.61 -24.20
CA SER A 155 -7.44 -1.22 -25.55
C SER A 155 -8.66 -1.24 -26.46
N CYS A 156 -9.15 -0.06 -26.83
CA CYS A 156 -9.97 0.07 -28.02
C CYS A 156 -9.04 -0.22 -29.19
N GLY A 157 -9.27 -1.32 -29.91
CA GLY A 157 -8.52 -1.62 -31.13
C GLY A 157 -8.41 -0.35 -31.99
N GLY A 158 -7.21 -0.11 -32.53
CA GLY A 158 -6.79 1.16 -33.12
C GLY A 158 -7.88 1.88 -33.89
N ALA A 159 -8.04 3.18 -33.62
CA ALA A 159 -8.86 4.03 -34.45
C ALA A 159 -8.17 4.12 -35.83
N ASP A 160 -8.81 3.59 -36.87
CA ASP A 160 -8.49 4.01 -38.24
C ASP A 160 -8.87 5.49 -38.36
N VAL A 161 -7.86 6.36 -38.31
CA VAL A 161 -8.02 7.78 -38.57
C VAL A 161 -8.07 7.94 -40.08
N ILE A 162 -9.28 8.00 -40.63
CA ILE A 162 -9.51 8.46 -42.00
C ILE A 162 -9.71 9.98 -41.94
N ASP A 163 -8.91 10.70 -42.72
CA ASP A 163 -8.89 12.15 -42.74
C ASP A 163 -10.30 12.72 -43.00
N GLY A 164 -10.83 13.51 -42.04
CA GLY A 164 -12.17 14.11 -42.11
C GLY A 164 -13.30 13.39 -41.36
N GLN A 165 -13.09 12.22 -40.74
CA GLN A 165 -14.09 11.58 -39.87
C GLN A 165 -13.44 10.93 -38.63
N ILE A 166 -13.51 11.61 -37.48
CA ILE A 166 -13.24 10.96 -36.19
C ILE A 166 -14.48 10.13 -35.80
N THR A 167 -14.53 8.89 -36.26
CA THR A 167 -15.51 7.94 -35.72
C THR A 167 -14.96 7.38 -34.41
N VAL A 168 -15.22 8.06 -33.29
CA VAL A 168 -14.89 7.51 -31.97
C VAL A 168 -15.82 6.33 -31.71
N LYS A 169 -15.33 5.11 -31.98
CA LYS A 169 -16.05 3.90 -31.63
C LYS A 169 -16.03 3.77 -30.11
N ALA A 170 -17.07 4.26 -29.45
CA ALA A 170 -17.17 4.19 -28.01
C ALA A 170 -17.15 2.72 -27.56
N CYS A 171 -16.14 2.35 -26.77
CA CYS A 171 -15.98 1.01 -26.20
C CYS A 171 -16.96 0.77 -25.04
N TYR A 172 -18.26 0.90 -25.29
CA TYR A 172 -19.30 0.44 -24.37
C TYR A 172 -19.45 -1.08 -24.54
N GLY A 173 -18.59 -1.83 -23.86
CA GLY A 173 -18.78 -3.24 -23.59
C GLY A 173 -19.28 -3.43 -22.16
N GLU A 174 -20.16 -4.40 -21.95
CA GLU A 174 -20.82 -4.81 -20.71
C GLU A 174 -20.01 -4.67 -19.41
N ALA A 175 -20.75 -4.54 -18.31
CA ALA A 175 -20.30 -4.44 -16.92
C ALA A 175 -18.98 -5.17 -16.68
N VAL A 176 -18.06 -4.52 -15.97
CA VAL A 176 -16.81 -5.17 -15.54
C VAL A 176 -17.21 -6.47 -14.82
N PRO A 177 -16.75 -7.65 -15.30
CA PRO A 177 -17.06 -8.91 -14.62
C PRO A 177 -16.57 -8.84 -13.18
N ASP A 178 -17.25 -9.57 -12.28
CA ASP A 178 -17.00 -9.56 -10.83
C ASP A 178 -15.51 -9.43 -10.51
N LEU A 179 -15.14 -8.34 -9.82
CA LEU A 179 -13.75 -8.04 -9.48
C LEU A 179 -13.20 -9.13 -8.57
N ASN A 180 -12.29 -9.92 -9.12
CA ASN A 180 -11.56 -10.95 -8.41
C ASN A 180 -10.10 -10.99 -8.88
N MET A 181 -9.27 -11.71 -8.14
CA MET A 181 -7.83 -11.82 -8.41
C MET A 181 -7.54 -12.31 -9.84
N PHE A 182 -8.32 -13.26 -10.36
CA PHE A 182 -8.11 -13.82 -11.70
C PHE A 182 -8.34 -12.77 -12.78
N THR A 183 -9.47 -12.05 -12.75
CA THR A 183 -9.79 -11.00 -13.72
C THR A 183 -8.78 -9.84 -13.66
N MET A 184 -8.36 -9.46 -12.45
CA MET A 184 -7.31 -8.46 -12.25
C MET A 184 -6.00 -8.88 -12.92
N MET A 185 -5.50 -10.09 -12.62
CA MET A 185 -4.24 -10.56 -13.17
C MET A 185 -4.31 -10.86 -14.67
N GLN A 186 -5.46 -11.26 -15.19
CA GLN A 186 -5.66 -11.41 -16.65
C GLN A 186 -5.48 -10.08 -17.39
N ARG A 187 -5.86 -8.95 -16.78
CA ARG A 187 -5.85 -7.63 -17.41
C ARG A 187 -4.57 -6.84 -17.13
N LEU A 188 -3.97 -7.04 -15.97
CA LEU A 188 -2.83 -6.26 -15.49
C LEU A 188 -1.52 -7.07 -15.47
N GLY A 189 -1.58 -8.40 -15.43
CA GLY A 189 -0.39 -9.25 -15.39
C GLY A 189 0.55 -9.00 -16.57
N GLY A 190 1.83 -8.79 -16.27
CA GLY A 190 2.87 -8.48 -17.25
C GLY A 190 2.86 -7.04 -17.76
N ARG A 191 1.90 -6.21 -17.36
CA ARG A 191 1.90 -4.79 -17.72
C ARG A 191 2.88 -4.00 -16.86
N ARG A 192 3.42 -2.94 -17.45
CA ARG A 192 4.22 -1.95 -16.78
C ARG A 192 3.35 -0.75 -16.41
N ILE A 193 3.38 -0.36 -15.14
CA ILE A 193 2.61 0.78 -14.65
C ILE A 193 3.49 1.76 -13.89
N ILE A 194 3.04 3.00 -13.88
CA ILE A 194 3.55 4.09 -13.04
C ILE A 194 2.44 4.42 -12.05
N VAL A 195 2.79 4.51 -10.76
CA VAL A 195 1.84 4.79 -9.68
C VAL A 195 2.30 5.99 -8.88
N GLU A 196 1.46 7.01 -8.78
CA GLU A 196 1.64 8.15 -7.89
C GLU A 196 1.04 7.86 -6.52
N GLY A 197 1.82 8.06 -5.46
CA GLY A 197 1.30 7.90 -4.11
C GLY A 197 2.37 7.99 -3.04
N GLU A 198 2.04 7.47 -1.87
CA GLU A 198 2.97 7.33 -0.75
C GLU A 198 3.33 5.86 -0.55
N VAL A 199 4.63 5.56 -0.54
CA VAL A 199 5.12 4.25 -0.14
C VAL A 199 5.28 4.20 1.37
N ARG A 200 4.79 3.13 2.00
CA ARG A 200 4.88 2.88 3.44
C ARG A 200 5.41 1.48 3.70
N ARG A 201 6.13 1.31 4.81
CA ARG A 201 6.47 -0.01 5.37
C ARG A 201 5.40 -0.41 6.37
N ASN A 202 4.75 -1.55 6.12
CA ASN A 202 3.71 -2.12 6.98
C ASN A 202 4.10 -3.52 7.45
N TRP A 203 3.83 -3.82 8.72
CA TRP A 203 3.97 -5.17 9.26
C TRP A 203 2.75 -6.02 8.92
N ILE A 204 2.99 -7.26 8.48
CA ILE A 204 1.94 -8.23 8.16
C ILE A 204 2.09 -9.48 9.03
N ASP A 205 1.09 -9.69 9.88
CA ASP A 205 0.94 -10.92 10.65
C ASP A 205 0.61 -12.08 9.70
N SER A 206 1.43 -13.14 9.70
CA SER A 206 1.24 -14.28 8.79
C SER A 206 1.34 -15.63 9.50
N PRO A 207 0.26 -16.15 10.08
CA PRO A 207 0.25 -17.50 10.66
C PRO A 207 0.28 -18.63 9.61
N ILE A 208 0.11 -18.33 8.31
CA ILE A 208 -0.09 -19.32 7.23
C ILE A 208 0.71 -18.91 5.99
N GLY A 209 1.64 -19.76 5.53
CA GLY A 209 2.03 -19.78 4.11
C GLY A 209 3.48 -19.45 3.70
N THR A 210 4.50 -19.59 4.56
CA THR A 210 5.90 -19.58 4.07
C THR A 210 6.72 -20.76 4.63
N PRO A 211 7.66 -21.35 3.85
CA PRO A 211 8.64 -22.28 4.37
C PRO A 211 9.66 -21.47 5.20
N LYS A 212 9.33 -21.30 6.48
CA LYS A 212 10.05 -20.50 7.50
C LYS A 212 9.98 -18.98 7.26
N PRO A 213 9.21 -18.26 8.09
CA PRO A 213 9.29 -16.80 8.18
C PRO A 213 10.71 -16.40 8.61
N LEU A 214 11.40 -15.58 7.81
CA LEU A 214 12.57 -14.85 8.29
C LEU A 214 12.07 -13.64 9.07
N ALA A 215 12.37 -13.62 10.37
CA ALA A 215 12.07 -12.49 11.21
C ALA A 215 12.89 -11.29 10.74
N ASN A 216 12.20 -10.30 10.16
CA ASN A 216 12.77 -9.00 9.83
C ASN A 216 12.33 -7.91 10.86
N PHE A 217 11.61 -8.36 11.90
CA PHE A 217 11.22 -7.87 13.24
C PHE A 217 10.28 -6.65 13.47
N TYR A 218 9.18 -6.90 14.20
CA TYR A 218 9.12 -6.53 15.63
C TYR A 218 8.87 -7.78 16.51
N GLY A 219 9.60 -7.88 17.64
CA GLY A 219 9.23 -8.74 18.79
C GLY A 219 9.75 -10.18 18.88
N GLU A 220 10.82 -10.61 18.19
CA GLU A 220 11.51 -11.92 18.27
C GLU A 220 10.70 -13.24 18.15
N HIS A 221 9.38 -13.20 18.25
CA HIS A 221 8.50 -14.37 18.39
C HIS A 221 7.19 -14.24 17.57
N GLU A 222 6.94 -13.07 16.97
CA GLU A 222 5.76 -12.86 16.12
C GLU A 222 6.06 -13.27 14.68
N VAL A 223 5.22 -14.17 14.16
CA VAL A 223 5.37 -14.67 12.80
C VAL A 223 4.76 -13.66 11.84
N GLY A 224 5.61 -12.87 11.18
CA GLY A 224 5.19 -11.90 10.19
C GLY A 224 6.35 -11.43 9.31
N TYR A 225 6.05 -10.53 8.39
CA TYR A 225 7.03 -9.92 7.50
C TYR A 225 6.66 -8.47 7.20
N TYR A 226 7.67 -7.65 6.92
CA TYR A 226 7.45 -6.30 6.42
C TYR A 226 7.15 -6.32 4.93
N GLN A 227 6.12 -5.57 4.55
CA GLN A 227 5.74 -5.35 3.17
C GLN A 227 5.71 -3.86 2.86
N VAL A 228 6.12 -3.51 1.64
CA VAL A 228 6.26 -2.12 1.18
C VAL A 228 5.12 -1.80 0.23
N TRP A 229 4.23 -0.88 0.62
CA TRP A 229 2.95 -0.64 -0.05
C TRP A 229 2.78 0.78 -0.53
N VAL A 230 2.13 0.92 -1.68
CA VAL A 230 1.51 2.17 -2.11
C VAL A 230 0.00 1.96 -2.12
N HIS A 231 -0.73 2.84 -1.44
CA HIS A 231 -2.20 2.81 -1.41
C HIS A 231 -2.77 3.66 -2.54
N VAL A 232 -3.70 3.09 -3.30
CA VAL A 232 -4.35 3.73 -4.45
C VAL A 232 -5.86 3.80 -4.23
N THR A 233 -6.35 5.03 -4.13
CA THR A 233 -7.76 5.36 -3.93
C THR A 233 -8.42 5.89 -5.21
N ASP A 234 -7.62 6.32 -6.19
CA ASP A 234 -8.10 6.82 -7.48
C ASP A 234 -7.32 6.18 -8.64
N ALA A 235 -8.02 5.76 -9.70
CA ALA A 235 -7.42 5.24 -10.93
C ALA A 235 -6.53 6.26 -11.66
N ALA A 236 -6.75 7.57 -11.44
CA ALA A 236 -5.91 8.63 -11.98
C ALA A 236 -4.48 8.61 -11.42
N GLN A 237 -4.25 7.99 -10.25
CA GLN A 237 -2.92 7.80 -9.69
C GLN A 237 -2.07 6.81 -10.48
N VAL A 238 -2.69 6.00 -11.35
CA VAL A 238 -1.98 4.98 -12.12
C VAL A 238 -1.96 5.40 -13.58
N THR A 239 -0.83 5.19 -14.25
CA THR A 239 -0.68 5.31 -15.70
C THR A 239 -0.05 4.04 -16.23
N PHE A 240 -0.46 3.58 -17.41
CA PHE A 240 0.22 2.46 -18.05
C PHE A 240 1.39 2.99 -18.89
N ALA A 241 2.56 2.38 -18.74
CA ALA A 241 3.77 2.88 -19.39
C ALA A 241 3.78 2.72 -20.93
N ASP A 242 2.79 2.01 -21.50
CA ASP A 242 2.53 1.88 -22.93
C ASP A 242 1.55 2.92 -23.49
N GLU A 243 0.98 3.78 -22.64
CA GLU A 243 0.05 4.86 -23.06
C GLU A 243 0.76 6.18 -23.40
N GLY A 244 2.08 6.25 -23.23
CA GLY A 244 2.92 7.43 -23.49
C GLY A 244 3.67 7.43 -24.81
#